data_AF-A0A8J2LK00-F1
#
_entry.id   AF-A0A8J2LK00-F1
#
_cell.length_a   1.000
_cell.length_b   1.000
_cell.length_c   1.000
_cell.angle_alpha   90.00
_cell.angle_beta   90.00
_cell.angle_gamma   90.00
#
_symmetry.space_group_name_H-M   'P 1'
#
loop_
_entity.id
_entity.type
_entity.pdbx_description
1 polymer ?
#
loop_
_entity_poly.entity_id
_entity_poly.type
_entity_poly.pdbx_seq_one_letter_code
_entity_poly.pdbx_strand_id
1 'polypeptide(L)'
;MAFLTLFRVATGDNWNGIMKDTLREDCDSQPDCYQNCCVSPIVAPLFFVVFVLMAQFVLVNVVVAVLMKHLEESHKQQEDDLDIEAELEAELAAQEVIIAKMEEDSIFPTTRSHIPKVLSLPDNFVYTYFDDT
;
A
#
# COMPACT_ATOMS: atom_id res chain seq x y z
N MET A 1 -34.93 17.56 10.85
CA MET A 1 -33.50 17.83 10.56
C MET A 1 -32.65 17.62 11.83
N ALA A 2 -32.53 16.39 12.34
CA ALA A 2 -31.74 16.12 13.55
C ALA A 2 -30.35 15.55 13.22
N PHE A 3 -30.29 14.58 12.29
CA PHE A 3 -29.04 13.93 11.87
C PHE A 3 -28.03 14.88 11.24
N LEU A 4 -28.46 15.75 10.32
CA LEU A 4 -27.57 16.72 9.67
C LEU A 4 -26.93 17.70 10.68
N THR A 5 -27.69 18.11 11.70
CA THR A 5 -27.18 18.99 12.77
C THR A 5 -26.13 18.26 13.60
N LEU A 6 -26.38 17.00 13.96
CA LEU A 6 -25.41 16.17 14.68
C LEU A 6 -24.14 15.92 13.85
N PHE A 7 -24.29 15.68 12.54
CA PHE A 7 -23.15 15.55 11.64
C PHE A 7 -22.29 16.82 11.61
N ARG A 8 -22.93 17.99 11.47
CA ARG A 8 -22.24 19.30 11.51
C ARG A 8 -21.50 19.55 12.83
N VAL A 9 -22.12 19.17 13.94
CA VAL A 9 -21.49 19.26 15.27
C VAL A 9 -20.33 18.27 15.40
N ALA A 10 -20.45 17.05 14.87
CA ALA A 10 -19.41 16.03 14.89
C ALA A 10 -18.17 16.44 14.10
N THR A 11 -18.33 17.19 13.00
CA THR A 11 -17.21 17.79 12.26
C THR A 11 -16.57 18.98 12.97
N GLY A 12 -17.11 19.40 14.12
CA GLY A 12 -16.60 20.56 14.89
C GLY A 12 -17.04 21.91 14.32
N ASP A 13 -17.95 21.95 13.36
CA ASP A 13 -18.37 23.20 12.73
C ASP A 13 -19.44 23.91 13.58
N ASN A 14 -19.11 25.11 14.03
CA ASN A 14 -19.99 26.00 14.80
C ASN A 14 -20.78 25.33 15.94
N TRP A 15 -20.21 24.30 16.58
CA TRP A 15 -20.91 23.53 17.63
C TRP A 15 -21.28 24.38 18.85
N ASN A 16 -20.47 25.39 19.18
CA ASN A 16 -20.74 26.32 20.28
C ASN A 16 -21.96 27.22 19.99
N GLY A 17 -22.10 27.67 18.73
CA GLY A 17 -23.26 28.44 18.28
C GLY A 17 -24.53 27.61 18.30
N ILE A 18 -24.47 26.39 17.77
CA ILE A 18 -25.61 25.44 17.80
C ILE A 18 -26.00 25.10 19.25
N MET A 19 -25.02 24.88 20.13
CA MET A 19 -25.28 24.67 21.57
C MET A 19 -26.00 25.88 22.18
N LYS A 20 -25.52 27.10 21.97
CA LYS A 20 -26.16 28.33 22.46
C LYS A 20 -27.58 28.52 21.92
N ASP A 21 -27.80 28.16 20.65
CA ASP A 21 -29.14 28.19 20.04
C ASP A 21 -30.13 27.24 20.72
N THR A 22 -29.67 26.25 21.47
CA THR A 22 -30.53 25.38 22.30
C THR A 22 -30.81 25.94 23.70
N LEU A 23 -29.99 26.88 24.20
CA LEU A 23 -30.15 27.54 25.50
C LEU A 23 -30.90 28.88 25.35
N ARG A 24 -31.96 28.92 24.54
CA ARG A 24 -32.75 30.15 24.36
C ARG A 24 -33.40 30.54 25.69
N GLU A 25 -33.37 31.82 26.01
CA GLU A 25 -34.03 32.38 27.19
C GLU A 25 -35.52 32.68 26.95
N ASP A 26 -35.93 32.80 25.67
CA ASP A 26 -37.33 32.98 25.27
C ASP A 26 -38.04 31.62 25.17
N CYS A 27 -38.25 30.98 26.33
CA CYS A 27 -38.82 29.65 26.46
C CYS A 27 -39.78 29.54 27.65
N ASP A 28 -40.72 28.60 27.58
CA ASP A 28 -41.65 28.31 28.67
C ASP A 28 -40.99 27.37 29.69
N SER A 29 -40.90 27.82 30.94
CA SER A 29 -40.33 27.05 32.06
C SER A 29 -41.39 26.24 32.82
N GLN A 30 -42.65 26.24 32.39
CA GLN A 30 -43.69 25.46 33.07
C GLN A 30 -43.42 23.95 32.96
N PRO A 31 -43.70 23.18 34.03
CA PRO A 31 -43.48 21.71 34.03
C PRO A 31 -44.40 20.97 33.06
N ASP A 32 -45.58 21.53 32.74
CA ASP A 32 -46.53 20.99 31.75
C ASP A 32 -46.37 21.63 30.36
N CYS A 33 -45.16 22.10 30.04
CA CYS A 33 -44.89 22.67 28.72
C CYS A 33 -44.90 21.58 27.63
N TYR A 34 -45.65 21.82 26.56
CA TYR A 34 -45.73 20.94 25.38
C TYR A 34 -45.06 21.54 24.13
N GLN A 35 -44.79 22.85 24.12
CA GLN A 35 -44.19 23.58 23.01
C GLN A 35 -43.28 24.70 23.53
N ASN A 36 -42.09 24.85 22.93
CA ASN A 36 -41.09 25.87 23.31
C ASN A 36 -40.58 25.78 24.76
N CYS A 37 -40.35 24.56 25.25
CA CYS A 37 -39.93 24.35 26.64
C CYS A 37 -38.45 24.66 26.85
N CYS A 38 -38.15 25.26 28.00
CA CYS A 38 -36.78 25.56 28.37
C CYS A 38 -35.96 24.27 28.56
N VAL A 39 -34.77 24.26 27.96
CA VAL A 39 -33.78 23.21 28.20
C VAL A 39 -32.91 23.61 29.39
N SER A 40 -32.53 22.64 30.22
CA SER A 40 -31.65 22.91 31.36
C SER A 40 -30.31 23.51 30.89
N PRO A 41 -29.87 24.64 31.48
CA PRO A 41 -28.63 25.33 31.10
C PRO A 41 -27.37 24.54 31.44
N ILE A 42 -27.50 23.44 32.20
CA ILE A 42 -26.40 22.56 32.58
C ILE A 42 -26.38 21.32 31.68
N VAL A 43 -27.55 20.70 31.45
CA VAL A 43 -27.64 19.44 30.71
C VAL A 43 -27.28 19.62 29.23
N ALA A 44 -27.75 20.70 28.59
CA ALA A 44 -27.47 20.94 27.18
C ALA A 44 -25.97 21.09 26.89
N PRO A 45 -25.22 21.99 27.56
CA PRO A 45 -23.77 22.09 27.34
C PRO A 45 -23.02 20.80 27.62
N LEU A 46 -23.39 20.06 28.69
CA LEU A 46 -22.76 18.77 29.00
C LEU A 46 -22.96 17.75 27.88
N PHE A 47 -24.17 17.63 27.34
CA PHE A 47 -24.45 16.77 26.20
C PHE A 47 -23.59 17.14 24.98
N PHE A 48 -23.56 18.42 24.61
CA PHE A 48 -22.80 18.88 23.44
C PHE A 48 -21.29 18.67 23.61
N VAL A 49 -20.72 18.98 24.78
CA VAL A 49 -19.29 18.80 25.05
C VAL A 49 -18.93 17.31 25.01
N VAL A 50 -19.68 16.45 25.70
CA VAL A 50 -19.42 14.99 25.69
C VAL A 50 -19.57 14.43 24.28
N PHE A 51 -20.61 14.81 23.54
CA PHE A 51 -20.81 14.37 22.17
C PHE A 51 -19.65 14.78 21.25
N VAL A 52 -19.22 16.05 21.32
CA VAL A 52 -18.07 16.53 20.53
C VAL A 52 -16.81 15.75 20.89
N LEU A 53 -16.50 15.57 22.17
CA LEU A 53 -15.32 14.81 22.59
C LEU A 53 -15.36 13.35 22.10
N MET A 54 -16.51 12.69 22.19
CA MET A 54 -16.69 11.32 21.67
C MET A 54 -16.54 11.25 20.15
N ALA A 55 -17.13 12.20 19.41
CA ALA A 55 -17.00 12.27 17.96
C ALA A 55 -15.54 12.50 17.53
N GLN A 56 -14.84 13.42 18.20
CA GLN A 56 -13.43 13.69 17.93
C GLN A 56 -12.55 12.49 18.27
N PHE A 57 -12.82 11.79 19.38
CA PHE A 57 -12.09 10.57 19.73
C PHE A 57 -12.21 9.50 18.65
N VAL A 58 -13.43 9.24 18.17
CA VAL A 58 -13.67 8.28 17.08
C VAL A 58 -12.98 8.75 15.79
N LEU A 59 -13.10 10.03 15.44
CA LEU A 59 -12.48 10.59 14.24
C LEU A 59 -10.96 10.44 14.28
N VAL A 60 -10.32 10.76 15.39
CA VAL A 60 -8.86 10.59 15.57
C VAL A 60 -8.46 9.13 15.46
N ASN A 61 -9.18 8.21 16.10
CA ASN A 61 -8.87 6.78 16.01
C ASN A 61 -8.96 6.26 14.57
N VAL A 62 -9.97 6.70 13.81
CA VAL A 62 -10.11 6.35 12.40
C VAL A 62 -8.96 6.95 11.59
N VAL A 63 -8.61 8.22 11.80
CA VAL A 63 -7.49 8.87 11.12
C VAL A 63 -6.18 8.15 11.41
N VAL A 64 -5.90 7.80 12.66
CA VAL A 64 -4.70 7.03 13.03
C VAL A 64 -4.68 5.68 12.35
N ALA A 65 -5.79 4.94 12.34
CA ALA A 65 -5.88 3.66 11.64
C ALA A 65 -5.61 3.78 10.13
N VAL A 66 -6.16 4.82 9.50
CA VAL A 66 -5.94 5.12 8.08
C VAL A 66 -4.48 5.48 7.81
N LEU A 67 -3.87 6.33 8.65
CA LEU A 67 -2.46 6.70 8.52
C LEU A 67 -1.53 5.48 8.68
N MET A 68 -1.77 4.63 9.68
CA MET A 68 -0.98 3.42 9.88
C MET A 68 -1.09 2.47 8.67
N LYS A 69 -2.29 2.32 8.12
CA LYS A 69 -2.49 1.52 6.90
C LYS A 69 -1.70 2.08 5.71
N HIS A 70 -1.72 3.40 5.51
CA HIS A 70 -0.96 4.02 4.41
C HIS A 70 0.56 3.91 4.61
N LEU A 71 1.03 4.01 5.85
CA LEU A 71 2.45 3.79 6.17
C LEU A 71 2.87 2.36 5.88
N GLU A 72 2.07 1.37 6.31
CA GLU A 72 2.31 -0.05 6.04
C GLU A 72 2.32 -0.35 4.54
N GLU A 73 1.35 0.18 3.79
CA GLU A 73 1.28 0.05 2.33
C GLU A 73 2.51 0.65 1.63
N SER A 74 2.96 1.83 2.06
CA SER A 74 4.15 2.48 1.50
C SER A 74 5.46 1.76 1.82
N HIS A 75 5.58 1.19 3.03
CA HIS A 75 6.77 0.44 3.43
C HIS A 75 6.85 -0.88 2.66
N LYS A 76 5.72 -1.58 2.53
CA LYS A 76 5.66 -2.83 1.76
C LYS A 76 6.00 -2.58 0.29
N GLN A 77 5.43 -1.54 -0.32
CA GLN A 77 5.76 -1.19 -1.70
C GLN A 77 7.26 -0.95 -1.89
N GLN A 78 7.90 -0.26 -0.93
CA GLN A 78 9.33 0.02 -1.01
C GLN A 78 10.18 -1.25 -0.84
N GLU A 79 9.77 -2.18 0.02
CA GLU A 79 10.42 -3.48 0.19
C GLU A 79 10.28 -4.35 -1.06
N ASP A 80 9.06 -4.46 -1.61
CA ASP A 80 8.77 -5.18 -2.84
C ASP A 80 9.58 -4.61 -4.03
N ASP A 81 9.71 -3.28 -4.14
CA ASP A 81 10.50 -2.62 -5.19
C ASP A 81 12.01 -2.95 -5.08
N LEU A 82 12.55 -3.02 -3.85
CA LEU A 82 13.96 -3.37 -3.61
C LEU A 82 14.25 -4.84 -3.95
N ASP A 83 13.34 -5.74 -3.60
CA ASP A 83 13.48 -7.17 -3.90
C ASP A 83 13.47 -7.41 -5.42
N ILE A 84 12.56 -6.73 -6.15
CA ILE A 84 12.51 -6.80 -7.62
C ILE A 84 13.78 -6.26 -8.25
N GLU A 85 14.31 -5.14 -7.74
CA GLU A 85 15.56 -4.54 -8.23
C GLU A 85 16.74 -5.50 -8.06
N ALA A 86 16.84 -6.16 -6.91
CA ALA A 86 17.88 -7.16 -6.63
C ALA A 86 17.76 -8.42 -7.51
N GLU A 87 16.54 -8.91 -7.75
CA GLU A 87 16.32 -10.06 -8.64
C GLU A 87 16.69 -9.73 -10.08
N LEU A 88 16.31 -8.55 -10.59
CA LEU A 88 16.65 -8.09 -11.93
C LEU A 88 18.17 -7.96 -12.12
N GLU A 89 18.88 -7.41 -11.12
CA GLU A 89 20.34 -7.29 -11.15
C GLU A 89 21.02 -8.67 -11.22
N ALA A 90 20.53 -9.65 -10.45
CA ALA A 90 21.05 -11.01 -10.47
C ALA A 90 20.81 -11.71 -11.83
N GLU A 91 19.64 -11.53 -12.44
CA GLU A 91 19.34 -12.09 -13.77
C GLU A 91 20.21 -11.46 -14.87
N LEU A 92 20.39 -10.13 -14.84
CA LEU A 92 21.26 -9.43 -15.79
C LEU A 92 22.71 -9.89 -15.67
N ALA A 93 23.24 -10.02 -14.44
CA ALA A 93 24.59 -10.50 -14.21
C ALA A 93 24.78 -11.95 -14.71
N ALA A 94 23.79 -12.83 -14.51
CA ALA A 94 23.83 -14.19 -15.04
C ALA A 94 23.80 -14.21 -16.58
N GLN A 95 22.99 -13.34 -17.20
CA GLN A 95 22.91 -13.21 -18.65
C GLN A 95 24.22 -12.68 -19.26
N GLU A 96 24.86 -11.69 -18.63
CA GLU A 96 26.17 -11.17 -19.06
C GLU A 96 27.25 -12.26 -19.04
N VAL A 97 27.29 -13.09 -18.00
CA VAL A 97 28.24 -14.22 -17.93
C VAL A 97 28.01 -15.21 -19.07
N ILE A 98 26.75 -15.51 -19.41
CA ILE A 98 26.41 -16.40 -20.53
C ILE A 98 26.88 -15.79 -21.85
N ILE A 99 26.62 -14.50 -22.08
CA ILE A 99 27.04 -13.78 -23.28
C ILE A 99 28.57 -13.82 -23.42
N ALA A 100 29.30 -13.48 -22.36
CA ALA A 100 30.76 -13.51 -22.37
C ALA A 100 31.31 -14.91 -22.72
N LYS A 101 30.67 -15.97 -22.21
CA LYS A 101 31.05 -17.36 -22.48
C LYS A 101 30.78 -17.77 -23.93
N MET A 102 29.65 -17.34 -24.49
CA MET A 102 29.33 -17.54 -25.91
C MET A 102 30.32 -16.80 -26.82
N GLU A 103 30.75 -15.61 -26.43
CA GLU A 103 31.76 -14.83 -27.16
C GLU A 103 33.13 -15.53 -27.13
N GLU A 104 33.54 -16.05 -25.96
CA GLU A 104 34.79 -16.79 -25.79
C GLU A 104 34.82 -18.10 -26.61
N ASP A 105 33.72 -18.86 -26.60
CA ASP A 105 33.56 -20.08 -27.41
C ASP A 105 33.53 -19.79 -28.93
N SER A 106 33.08 -18.59 -29.33
CA SER A 106 33.09 -18.16 -30.74
C SER A 106 34.46 -17.71 -31.25
N ILE A 107 35.39 -17.35 -30.35
CA ILE A 107 36.74 -16.88 -30.69
C ILE A 107 37.76 -18.03 -30.74
N PHE A 108 37.50 -19.18 -30.10
CA PHE A 108 38.37 -20.35 -30.11
C PHE A 108 37.69 -21.56 -30.77
N PRO A 109 37.89 -21.83 -32.07
CA PRO A 109 37.46 -23.11 -32.61
C PRO A 109 38.39 -24.18 -32.05
N THR A 110 37.83 -25.35 -31.74
CA THR A 110 38.50 -26.64 -31.50
C THR A 110 38.62 -27.05 -30.02
N THR A 111 37.87 -28.09 -29.66
CA THR A 111 38.53 -29.27 -29.12
C THR A 111 38.10 -30.47 -29.94
N ARG A 112 39.03 -30.99 -30.76
CA ARG A 112 38.89 -32.30 -31.40
C ARG A 112 38.54 -33.32 -30.33
N SER A 113 37.33 -33.86 -30.35
CA SER A 113 37.06 -35.09 -29.63
C SER A 113 37.93 -36.17 -30.26
N HIS A 114 38.85 -36.72 -29.48
CA HIS A 114 39.55 -37.93 -29.88
C HIS A 114 38.52 -39.07 -29.88
N ILE A 115 37.90 -39.30 -31.04
CA ILE A 115 37.09 -40.49 -31.26
C ILE A 115 38.03 -41.69 -31.09
N PRO A 116 37.75 -42.63 -30.18
CA PRO A 116 38.57 -43.83 -30.04
C PRO A 116 38.53 -44.57 -31.39
N LYS A 117 39.70 -44.89 -31.94
CA LYS A 117 39.79 -45.68 -33.17
C LYS A 117 39.07 -47.01 -32.93
N VAL A 118 37.95 -47.22 -33.60
CA VAL A 118 37.31 -48.53 -33.70
C VAL A 118 38.29 -49.47 -34.40
N LEU A 119 38.62 -50.59 -33.77
CA LEU A 119 39.66 -51.54 -34.19
C LEU A 119 39.38 -52.25 -35.53
N SER A 120 38.31 -51.87 -36.22
CA SER A 120 37.83 -52.46 -37.47
C SER A 120 38.22 -51.68 -38.72
N LEU A 121 38.87 -50.52 -38.60
CA LEU A 121 39.26 -49.72 -39.77
C LEU A 121 40.69 -50.04 -40.24
N PRO A 122 40.90 -50.30 -41.55
CA PRO A 122 42.22 -50.41 -42.15
C PRO A 122 43.03 -49.13 -41.96
N ASP A 123 44.36 -49.25 -41.86
CA ASP A 123 45.28 -48.15 -41.52
C ASP A 123 45.27 -46.93 -42.47
N ASN A 124 44.58 -47.02 -43.62
CA ASN A 124 44.59 -46.00 -44.68
C ASN A 124 43.28 -45.19 -44.78
N PHE A 125 42.43 -45.18 -43.76
CA PHE A 125 41.17 -44.44 -43.81
C PHE A 125 41.38 -42.95 -43.52
N VAL A 126 41.15 -42.09 -44.53
CA VAL A 126 41.21 -40.63 -44.41
C VAL A 126 39.80 -40.09 -44.23
N TYR A 127 39.55 -39.41 -43.11
CA TYR A 127 38.27 -38.75 -42.85
C TYR A 127 38.28 -37.34 -43.46
N THR A 128 37.45 -37.12 -44.48
CA THR A 128 37.21 -35.79 -45.05
C THR A 128 36.00 -35.18 -44.34
N TYR A 129 36.24 -34.16 -43.50
CA TYR A 129 35.17 -33.31 -42.98
C TYR A 129 34.72 -32.39 -44.12
N PHE A 130 33.47 -32.52 -44.57
CA PHE A 130 32.85 -31.52 -45.45
C PHE A 130 32.28 -30.42 -44.53
N ASP A 131 32.93 -29.26 -44.53
CA ASP A 131 32.32 -28.01 -44.07
C ASP A 131 31.45 -27.52 -45.24
N ASP A 132 30.12 -27.65 -45.11
CA ASP A 132 29.19 -26.87 -45.92
C ASP A 132 28.87 -25.58 -45.15
N THR A 133 29.17 -24.47 -45.83
CA THR A 133 28.87 -23.06 -45.52
C THR A 133 27.45 -22.78 -45.09
#